data_AF-A0A443JJC8-F1
#
_entry.id   AF-A0A443JJC8-F1
#
_cell.length_a   1.000
_cell.length_b   1.000
_cell.length_c   1.000
_cell.angle_alpha   90.00
_cell.angle_beta   90.00
_cell.angle_gamma   90.00
#
_symmetry.space_group_name_H-M   'P 1'
#
loop_
_entity.id
_entity.type
_entity.pdbx_description
1 polymer ?
#
loop_
_entity_poly.entity_id
_entity_poly.type
_entity_poly.pdbx_seq_one_letter_code
_entity_poly.pdbx_strand_id
1 'polypeptide(L)' 'MAGFIEGVQRGQTVLFPERLEDWIGEDDLVRVVDLFVDELDLSGLGFVRSISA' A
#
# COMPACT_ATOMS: atom_id res chain seq x y z
N MET A 1 -8.83 -14.04 29.28
CA MET A 1 -9.88 -13.64 28.32
C MET A 1 -9.47 -12.27 27.80
N ALA A 2 -8.60 -12.26 26.78
CA ALA A 2 -7.79 -11.09 26.44
C ALA A 2 -8.43 -10.26 25.32
N GLY A 3 -8.63 -8.98 25.61
CA GLY A 3 -8.50 -7.86 24.67
C GLY A 3 -9.54 -7.77 23.56
N PHE A 4 -10.71 -7.21 23.84
CA PHE A 4 -11.52 -6.61 22.77
C PHE A 4 -10.70 -5.49 22.11
N ILE A 5 -10.58 -5.52 20.78
CA ILE A 5 -10.03 -4.42 20.01
C ILE A 5 -11.12 -3.36 19.92
N GLU A 6 -10.98 -2.27 20.69
CA GLU A 6 -11.88 -1.13 20.62
C GLU A 6 -11.72 -0.46 19.24
N GLY A 7 -12.80 -0.47 18.45
CA GLY A 7 -12.79 0.07 17.10
C GLY A 7 -12.58 1.58 17.13
N VAL A 8 -11.48 2.05 16.53
CA VAL A 8 -11.24 3.50 16.34
C VAL A 8 -12.37 4.11 15.51
N GLN A 9 -12.82 5.30 15.90
CA GLN A 9 -13.84 6.06 15.19
C GLN A 9 -13.48 6.18 13.70
N ARG A 10 -14.29 5.59 12.80
CA ARG A 10 -14.13 5.67 11.34
C ARG A 10 -14.59 7.01 10.75
N GLY A 11 -14.52 8.08 11.53
CA GLY A 11 -14.81 9.42 11.04
C GLY A 11 -13.59 9.91 10.28
N GLN A 12 -13.61 9.86 8.96
CA GLN A 12 -12.56 10.48 8.16
C GLN A 12 -12.63 12.01 8.36
N THR A 13 -11.79 12.53 9.25
CA THR A 13 -11.73 13.96 9.59
C THR A 13 -10.97 14.79 8.54
N VAL A 14 -10.14 14.15 7.73
CA VAL A 14 -9.24 14.80 6.76
C VAL A 14 -9.61 14.36 5.35
N LEU A 15 -9.79 15.33 4.44
CA LEU A 15 -9.96 15.07 3.01
C LEU A 15 -8.73 14.30 2.49
N PHE A 16 -8.95 13.32 1.61
CA PHE A 16 -7.84 12.62 0.97
C PHE A 16 -6.88 13.61 0.30
N PRO A 17 -5.56 13.36 0.35
CA PRO A 17 -4.61 14.15 -0.42
C PRO A 17 -4.94 14.09 -1.92
N GLU A 18 -4.40 15.03 -2.69
CA GLU A 18 -4.56 15.00 -4.15
C GLU A 18 -3.96 13.72 -4.75
N ARG A 19 -2.90 13.18 -4.13
CA ARG A 19 -2.22 11.95 -4.53
C ARG A 19 -1.92 11.07 -3.33
N LEU A 20 -2.03 9.74 -3.50
CA LEU A 20 -1.72 8.79 -2.43
C LEU A 20 -0.24 8.90 -2.02
N GLU A 21 0.62 9.18 -3.00
CA GLU A 21 2.05 9.40 -2.82
C GLU A 21 2.38 10.52 -1.81
N ASP A 22 1.49 11.50 -1.63
CA ASP A 22 1.69 12.62 -0.69
C ASP A 22 1.56 12.19 0.78
N TRP A 23 0.99 11.01 1.03
CA TRP A 23 0.88 10.40 2.36
C TRP A 23 1.90 9.29 2.61
N ILE A 24 2.58 8.80 1.56
CA ILE A 24 3.55 7.72 1.67
C ILE A 24 4.95 8.33 1.65
N GLY A 25 5.57 8.43 2.82
CA GLY A 25 6.95 8.86 2.99
C GLY A 25 7.96 7.90 2.37
N GLU A 26 9.22 8.32 2.33
CA GLU A 26 10.34 7.49 1.85
C GLU A 26 10.62 6.31 2.80
N ASP A 27 10.46 6.53 4.11
CA ASP A 27 10.68 5.52 5.16
C ASP A 27 9.49 4.58 5.38
N ASP A 28 8.36 4.81 4.69
CA ASP A 28 7.19 3.98 4.88
C ASP A 28 7.40 2.59 4.27
N LEU A 29 7.20 1.55 5.08
CA LEU A 29 7.44 0.15 4.69
C LEU A 29 6.68 -0.28 3.43
N VAL A 30 5.59 0.40 3.07
CA VAL A 30 4.84 0.13 1.84
C VAL A 30 5.69 0.37 0.59
N ARG A 31 6.72 1.24 0.63
CA ARG A 31 7.67 1.46 -0.47
C ARG A 31 8.48 0.22 -0.83
N VAL A 32 8.66 -0.72 0.11
CA VAL A 32 9.31 -2.01 -0.15
C VAL A 32 8.49 -2.85 -1.14
N VAL A 33 7.16 -2.65 -1.20
CA VAL A 33 6.31 -3.37 -2.15
C VAL A 33 6.64 -2.98 -3.58
N ASP A 34 6.86 -1.69 -3.84
CA ASP A 34 7.23 -1.20 -5.17
C ASP A 34 8.57 -1.83 -5.60
N LEU A 35 9.59 -1.75 -4.75
CA LEU A 35 10.91 -2.36 -5.00
C LEU A 35 10.83 -3.88 -5.22
N PHE A 36 10.01 -4.58 -4.43
CA PHE A 36 9.83 -6.02 -4.55
C PHE A 36 9.16 -6.40 -5.87
N VAL A 37 8.12 -5.67 -6.27
CA VAL A 37 7.39 -5.94 -7.51
C VAL A 37 8.26 -5.66 -8.73
N ASP A 38 9.11 -4.64 -8.69
CA ASP A 38 10.06 -4.31 -9.77
C ASP A 38 11.10 -5.42 -10.02
N GLU A 39 11.46 -6.19 -8.99
CA GLU A 39 12.39 -7.32 -9.12
C GLU A 39 11.72 -8.61 -9.63
N LEU A 40 10.39 -8.69 -9.67
CA LEU A 40 9.68 -9.89 -10.08
C LEU A 40 9.46 -9.97 -11.60
N ASP A 41 9.70 -11.15 -12.17
CA ASP A 41 9.21 -11.46 -13.53
C ASP A 41 7.71 -11.76 -13.50
N LEU A 42 6.91 -10.70 -13.46
CA LEU A 42 5.44 -10.79 -13.48
C LEU A 42 4.94 -11.53 -14.73
N SER A 43 5.65 -11.41 -15.85
CA SER A 43 5.30 -12.09 -17.09
C SER A 43 5.49 -13.62 -17.00
N GLY A 44 6.63 -14.06 -16.45
CA GLY A 44 6.93 -15.46 -16.19
C GLY A 44 6.04 -16.08 -15.10
N LEU A 45 5.53 -15.27 -14.18
CA LEU A 45 4.53 -15.66 -13.19
C LEU A 45 3.10 -15.75 -13.77
N GLY A 46 2.89 -15.38 -15.03
CA GLY A 46 1.59 -15.48 -15.71
C GLY A 46 0.69 -14.26 -15.52
N PHE A 47 1.20 -13.14 -15.01
CA PHE A 47 0.46 -11.88 -14.96
C PHE A 47 0.48 -11.19 -16.32
N VAL A 48 -0.39 -11.62 -17.23
CA VAL A 48 -0.44 -11.16 -18.64
C VAL A 48 -0.92 -9.70 -18.79
N ARG A 49 -1.52 -9.11 -17.74
CA ARG A 49 -2.04 -7.74 -17.74
C ARG A 49 -1.45 -6.87 -16.62
N SER A 50 -0.24 -7.17 -16.17
CA SER A 50 0.48 -6.27 -15.27
C SER A 50 1.16 -5.15 -16.06
N ILE A 51 1.09 -3.94 -15.53
CA ILE A 51 2.00 -2.84 -15.89
C ILE A 51 2.91 -2.68 -14.66
N SER A 52 4.20 -2.96 -14.81
CA SER A 52 5.22 -2.50 -13.86
C SER A 52 5.49 -1.01 -14.19
N ALA A 53 5.73 -0.22 -13.15
CA ALA A 53 5.78 1.24 -13.21
C ALA A 53 7.09 1.75 -13.85
#